data_AF-A0A2V8P1M1-F1
#
_entry.id   AF-A0A2V8P1M1-F1
#
_cell.length_a   1.000
_cell.length_b   1.000
_cell.length_c   1.000
_cell.angle_alpha   90.00
_cell.angle_beta   90.00
_cell.angle_gamma   90.00
#
_symmetry.space_group_name_H-M   'P 1'
#
loop_
_entity.id
_entity.type
_entity.pdbx_description
1 polymer ?
#
loop_
_entity_poly.entity_id
_entity_poly.type
_entity_poly.pdbx_seq_one_letter_code
_entity_poly.pdbx_strand_id
1 'polypeptide(L)'
;MVGVLHTWTRQLLYHPHVHFIVTGGGLRDDGSWKFSRPDFLVPVLALSKIFRAKFRDELKKTELCATVAASLWQQAWVVHSEPVGSGLTAFKYLAPYI
;
A
#
# COMPACT_ATOMS: atom_id res chain seq x y z
N MET A 1 2.78 -6.94 -10.46
CA MET A 1 2.71 -6.00 -9.32
C MET A 1 4.13 -5.62 -8.96
N VAL A 2 4.40 -4.36 -8.66
CA VAL A 2 5.70 -3.88 -8.19
C VAL A 2 5.50 -3.18 -6.84
N GLY A 3 6.37 -3.46 -5.87
CA GLY A 3 6.32 -2.88 -4.53
C GLY A 3 7.68 -2.29 -4.15
N VAL A 4 7.69 -1.10 -3.56
CA VAL A 4 8.92 -0.39 -3.16
C VAL A 4 8.78 0.14 -1.74
N LEU A 5 9.74 -0.17 -0.87
CA LEU A 5 9.82 0.38 0.48
C LEU A 5 10.63 1.69 0.44
N HIS A 6 10.02 2.78 0.88
CA HIS A 6 10.69 4.05 1.12
C HIS A 6 10.78 4.30 2.61
N THR A 7 11.97 4.63 3.10
CA THR A 7 12.21 4.87 4.54
C THR A 7 12.36 6.34 4.89
N TRP A 8 12.54 7.21 3.90
CA TRP A 8 12.84 8.62 4.09
C TRP A 8 11.99 9.53 3.19
N THR A 9 11.65 10.72 3.69
CA THR A 9 11.11 11.80 2.87
C THR A 9 12.21 12.44 2.01
N ARG A 10 11.83 13.31 1.06
CA ARG A 10 12.78 14.12 0.29
C ARG A 10 13.66 15.04 1.15
N GLN A 11 13.22 15.37 2.36
CA GLN A 11 13.97 16.18 3.33
C GLN A 11 14.81 15.31 4.30
N LEU A 12 14.97 14.00 4.01
CA LEU A 12 15.69 13.04 4.86
C LEU A 12 15.11 12.87 6.27
N LEU A 13 13.82 13.14 6.43
CA LEU A 13 13.08 12.76 7.64
C LEU A 13 12.66 11.30 7.56
N TYR A 14 12.81 10.56 8.66
CA TYR A 14 12.41 9.16 8.74
C TYR A 14 10.89 9.04 8.56
N HIS A 15 10.46 8.34 7.51
CA HIS A 15 9.07 8.20 7.12
C HIS A 15 8.88 6.89 6.33
N PRO A 16 8.87 5.73 7.00
CA PRO A 16 8.70 4.44 6.35
C PRO A 16 7.29 4.30 5.76
N HIS A 17 7.22 4.04 4.46
CA HIS A 17 5.99 3.77 3.72
C HIS A 17 6.28 2.88 2.51
N VAL A 18 5.27 2.17 2.02
CA VAL A 18 5.40 1.27 0.87
C VAL A 18 4.52 1.77 -0.27
N HIS A 19 5.07 1.83 -1.46
CA HIS A 19 4.34 2.08 -2.70
C HIS A 19 4.09 0.77 -3.43
N PHE A 20 2.86 0.55 -3.87
CA PHE A 20 2.51 -0.57 -4.75
C PHE A 20 1.90 -0.05 -6.05
N ILE A 21 2.45 -0.49 -7.18
CA ILE A 21 1.81 -0.37 -8.49
C ILE A 21 1.13 -1.70 -8.80
N VAL A 22 -0.21 -1.63 -8.91
CA VAL A 22 -1.09 -2.77 -9.17
C VAL A 22 -1.88 -2.53 -10.45
N THR A 23 -2.41 -3.60 -11.03
CA THR A 23 -3.25 -3.49 -12.22
C THR A 23 -4.60 -2.86 -11.88
N GLY A 24 -5.11 -2.00 -12.75
CA GLY A 24 -6.45 -1.40 -12.64
C GLY A 24 -7.60 -2.35 -13.01
N GLY A 25 -7.48 -3.63 -12.67
CA GLY A 25 -8.37 -4.70 -13.08
C GLY A 25 -7.75 -6.08 -12.87
N GLY A 26 -8.47 -7.11 -13.30
CA GLY A 26 -8.02 -8.50 -13.23
C GLY A 26 -8.72 -9.39 -14.24
N LEU A 27 -8.21 -10.62 -14.40
CA LEU A 27 -8.79 -11.63 -15.27
C LEU A 27 -10.02 -12.27 -14.63
N ARG A 28 -11.02 -12.57 -15.44
CA ARG A 28 -12.12 -13.48 -15.10
C ARG A 28 -11.72 -14.93 -15.37
N ASP A 29 -12.53 -15.86 -14.89
CA ASP A 29 -12.32 -17.30 -15.08
C ASP A 29 -12.30 -17.71 -16.58
N ASP A 30 -13.00 -16.95 -17.43
CA ASP A 30 -13.02 -17.14 -18.89
C ASP A 30 -11.83 -16.47 -19.61
N GLY A 31 -10.89 -15.87 -18.88
CA GLY A 31 -9.72 -15.17 -19.41
C GLY A 31 -9.99 -13.74 -19.90
N SER A 32 -11.24 -13.25 -19.85
CA SER A 32 -11.54 -11.86 -20.21
C SER A 32 -11.10 -10.89 -19.11
N TRP A 33 -10.72 -9.66 -19.51
CA TRP A 33 -10.30 -8.63 -18.56
C TRP A 33 -11.50 -7.91 -17.95
N LYS A 34 -11.52 -7.81 -16.62
CA LYS A 34 -12.46 -6.97 -15.87
C LYS A 34 -11.74 -5.74 -15.32
N PHE A 35 -12.09 -4.57 -15.86
CA PHE A 35 -11.60 -3.30 -15.34
C PHE A 35 -12.13 -3.01 -13.93
N SER A 36 -11.30 -2.37 -13.12
CA SER A 36 -11.70 -1.76 -11.86
C SER A 36 -12.48 -0.47 -12.08
N ARG A 37 -12.94 0.16 -10.99
CA ARG A 37 -13.56 1.48 -11.07
C ARG A 37 -12.49 2.52 -11.47
N PRO A 38 -12.87 3.57 -12.22
CA PRO A 38 -11.91 4.54 -12.74
C PRO A 38 -11.34 5.48 -11.66
N ASP A 39 -12.02 5.61 -10.53
CA ASP A 39 -11.67 6.51 -9.42
C ASP A 39 -10.66 5.88 -8.46
N PHE A 40 -10.92 4.68 -7.96
CA PHE A 40 -9.99 3.95 -7.11
C PHE A 40 -10.27 2.45 -7.16
N LEU A 41 -9.24 1.64 -6.91
CA LEU A 41 -9.36 0.18 -6.96
C LEU A 41 -10.25 -0.37 -5.82
N VAL A 42 -10.05 0.15 -4.61
CA VAL A 42 -10.79 -0.25 -3.40
C VAL A 42 -11.01 0.95 -2.46
N PRO A 43 -12.09 0.95 -1.64
CA PRO A 43 -12.36 2.03 -0.70
C PRO A 43 -11.22 2.21 0.32
N VAL A 44 -10.52 3.35 0.23
CA VAL A 44 -9.29 3.63 1.00
C VAL A 44 -9.48 3.60 2.52
N LEU A 45 -10.65 4.04 3.01
CA LEU A 45 -10.96 4.04 4.45
C LEU A 45 -11.10 2.62 5.02
N ALA A 46 -11.72 1.72 4.24
CA ALA A 46 -11.83 0.31 4.62
C ALA A 46 -10.46 -0.38 4.51
N LEU A 47 -9.73 -0.12 3.41
CA LEU A 47 -8.40 -0.68 3.20
C LEU A 47 -7.42 -0.29 4.32
N SER A 48 -7.45 0.97 4.76
CA SER A 48 -6.59 1.47 5.83
C SER A 48 -6.78 0.70 7.15
N LYS A 49 -8.04 0.42 7.51
CA LYS A 49 -8.38 -0.39 8.70
C LYS A 49 -7.93 -1.84 8.55
N ILE A 50 -8.16 -2.43 7.38
CA ILE A 50 -7.77 -3.82 7.07
C ILE A 50 -6.25 -3.96 7.08
N PHE A 51 -5.52 -3.03 6.46
CA PHE A 51 -4.07 -3.05 6.40
C PHE A 51 -3.45 -2.96 7.79
N ARG A 52 -3.92 -2.02 8.64
CA ARG A 52 -3.51 -1.94 10.04
C ARG A 52 -3.71 -3.25 10.80
N ALA A 53 -4.88 -3.88 10.63
CA ALA A 53 -5.18 -5.15 11.28
C ALA A 53 -4.25 -6.28 10.81
N LYS A 54 -4.09 -6.44 9.49
CA LYS A 54 -3.20 -7.45 8.90
C LYS A 54 -1.74 -7.23 9.31
N PHE A 55 -1.25 -6.00 9.25
CA PHE A 55 0.12 -5.67 9.67
C PHE A 55 0.35 -6.03 11.14
N ARG A 56 -0.58 -5.64 12.02
CA ARG A 56 -0.53 -6.00 13.44
C ARG A 56 -0.53 -7.51 13.64
N ASP A 57 -1.39 -8.24 12.94
CA ASP A 57 -1.53 -9.68 13.09
C ASP A 57 -0.29 -10.45 12.58
N GLU A 58 0.40 -9.93 11.55
CA GLU A 58 1.72 -10.43 11.15
C GLU A 58 2.79 -10.05 12.17
N LEU A 59 2.79 -8.82 12.68
CA LEU A 59 3.78 -8.37 13.67
C LEU A 59 3.71 -9.16 14.96
N LYS A 60 2.50 -9.56 15.41
CA LYS A 60 2.27 -10.43 16.58
C LYS A 60 2.99 -11.78 16.50
N LYS A 61 3.37 -12.23 15.30
CA LYS A 61 4.14 -13.46 15.09
C LYS A 61 5.65 -13.25 15.32
N THR A 62 6.06 -12.05 15.69
CA THR A 62 7.46 -11.65 15.90
C THR A 62 7.65 -11.07 17.30
N GLU A 63 8.87 -11.16 17.82
CA GLU A 63 9.25 -10.55 19.11
C GLU A 63 9.11 -9.03 19.12
N LEU A 64 9.08 -8.39 17.93
CA LEU A 64 8.93 -6.94 17.80
C LEU A 64 7.58 -6.44 18.30
N CYS A 65 6.53 -7.26 18.30
CA CYS A 65 5.21 -6.81 18.75
C CYS A 65 5.22 -6.31 20.20
N ALA A 66 6.06 -6.91 21.06
CA ALA A 66 6.19 -6.51 22.45
C ALA A 66 6.79 -5.10 22.62
N THR A 67 7.52 -4.61 21.61
CA THR A 67 8.17 -3.28 21.62
C THR A 67 7.24 -2.15 21.16
N VAL A 68 6.10 -2.49 20.54
CA VAL A 68 5.18 -1.49 19.97
C VAL A 68 4.16 -1.03 21.02
N ALA A 69 4.16 0.27 21.30
CA ALA A 69 3.20 0.87 22.23
C ALA A 69 1.74 0.63 21.78
N ALA A 70 0.89 0.15 22.69
CA ALA A 70 -0.50 -0.20 22.37
C ALA A 70 -1.32 0.96 21.80
N SER A 71 -0.97 2.20 22.18
CA SER A 71 -1.59 3.43 21.67
C SER A 71 -1.43 3.62 20.15
N LEU A 72 -0.35 3.08 19.55
CA LEU A 72 -0.11 3.17 18.10
C LEU A 72 -1.16 2.43 17.28
N TRP A 73 -1.79 1.40 17.86
CA TRP A 73 -2.88 0.67 17.21
C TRP A 73 -4.21 1.43 17.20
N GLN A 74 -4.34 2.49 18.00
CA GLN A 74 -5.52 3.35 18.04
C GLN A 74 -5.43 4.50 17.03
N GLN A 75 -4.23 4.81 16.55
CA GLN A 75 -4.04 5.84 15.53
C GLN A 75 -4.72 5.45 14.22
N ALA A 76 -5.26 6.44 13.52
CA ALA A 76 -5.75 6.27 12.16
C ALA A 76 -4.54 6.00 11.24
N TRP A 77 -4.57 4.87 10.56
CA TRP A 77 -3.60 4.56 9.52
C TRP A 77 -4.14 5.06 8.19
N VAL A 78 -3.23 5.38 7.27
CA VAL A 78 -3.57 5.88 5.94
C VAL A 78 -3.03 4.91 4.91
N VAL A 79 -3.92 4.41 4.07
CA VAL A 79 -3.60 3.82 2.78
C VAL A 79 -4.24 4.70 1.72
N HIS A 80 -3.45 5.14 0.75
CA HIS A 80 -3.93 5.90 -0.39
C HIS A 80 -4.05 4.99 -1.61
N SER A 81 -5.03 5.26 -2.47
CA SER A 81 -5.19 4.57 -3.75
C SER A 81 -5.66 5.57 -4.77
N GLU A 82 -4.92 5.69 -5.86
CA GLU A 82 -5.23 6.58 -6.97
C GLU A 82 -4.97 5.90 -8.31
N PRO A 83 -5.69 6.31 -9.38
CA PRO A 83 -5.47 5.81 -10.72
C PRO A 83 -4.28 6.54 -11.34
N VAL A 84 -3.28 5.80 -11.81
CA VAL A 84 -2.05 6.34 -12.42
C VAL A 84 -1.99 6.14 -13.94
N GLY A 85 -3.14 5.92 -14.58
CA GLY A 85 -3.26 5.68 -16.02
C GLY A 85 -2.49 4.43 -16.46
N SER A 86 -1.59 4.59 -17.44
CA SER A 86 -0.72 3.49 -17.91
C SER A 86 0.31 3.03 -16.87
N GLY A 87 0.49 3.78 -15.78
CA GLY A 87 1.49 3.50 -14.76
C GLY A 87 2.93 3.85 -15.16
N LEU A 88 3.20 4.23 -16.42
CA LEU A 88 4.56 4.51 -16.87
C LEU A 88 5.21 5.67 -16.10
N THR A 89 4.47 6.75 -15.83
CA THR A 89 4.97 7.88 -15.05
C THR A 89 5.23 7.49 -13.60
N ALA A 90 4.30 6.76 -12.97
CA ALA A 90 4.47 6.26 -11.60
C ALA A 90 5.68 5.31 -11.51
N PHE A 91 5.85 4.45 -12.50
CA PHE A 91 6.99 3.54 -12.56
C PHE A 91 8.32 4.29 -12.71
N LYS A 92 8.39 5.28 -13.62
CA LYS A 92 9.59 6.15 -13.77
C LYS A 92 9.91 6.91 -12.48
N TYR A 93 8.89 7.34 -11.75
CA TYR A 93 9.06 8.03 -10.47
C TYR A 93 9.60 7.09 -9.37
N LEU A 94 9.12 5.85 -9.32
CA LEU A 94 9.57 4.86 -8.34
C LEU A 94 10.89 4.19 -8.70
N ALA A 95 11.25 4.13 -9.98
CA ALA A 95 12.45 3.43 -10.47
C ALA A 95 13.78 3.81 -9.77
N PRO A 96 14.04 5.08 -9.38
CA PRO A 96 15.27 5.43 -8.64
C PRO A 96 15.38 4.81 -7.24
N TYR A 97 14.30 4.23 -6.73
CA TYR A 97 14.20 3.65 -5.38
C TYR A 97 14.12 2.11 -5.39
N ILE A 98 14.22 1.49 -6.58
CA ILE A 98 14.29 0.03 -6.79
C ILE A 98 15.76 -0.35 -6.99
#